data_AF-A0A135L2N9-F1
#
_entry.id   AF-A0A135L2N9-F1
#
_cell.length_a   1.000
_cell.length_b   1.000
_cell.length_c   1.000
_cell.angle_alpha   90.00
_cell.angle_beta   90.00
_cell.angle_gamma   90.00
#
_symmetry.space_group_name_H-M   'P 1'
#
loop_
_entity.id
_entity.type
_entity.pdbx_description
1 polymer ?
#
loop_
_entity_poly.entity_id
_entity_poly.type
_entity_poly.pdbx_seq_one_letter_code
_entity_poly.pdbx_strand_id
1 'polypeptide(L)'
;MVKKLFSTLIILALMIASFGGVTFAKGKPLTEKQVNQIKANFGKAGIDQETQLKLIEKIENGEILGANNPKMKDKGKIKEKKFIDKNGIPGYEKKIIYPDGSVDITSVSGGTSRTGSGYVNYIGRKVSRLSGGIYASFLADYTNVQYGYDSLDRVYEWYISGVSDISNITLTVAQSKETSSSDAYGYLRFTGSAGGYYTSTFYLKLFVGNDTDWDSGNW
;
A
#
# COMPACT_ATOMS: atom_id res chain seq x y z
N MET A 1 5.92 88.11 28.69
CA MET A 1 5.25 87.58 27.48
C MET A 1 5.23 86.06 27.60
N VAL A 2 4.14 85.39 28.00
CA VAL A 2 2.83 85.14 27.36
C VAL A 2 2.89 84.18 26.14
N LYS A 3 2.38 82.95 26.39
CA LYS A 3 1.68 81.99 25.47
C LYS A 3 2.54 81.22 24.44
N LYS A 4 2.32 79.94 24.12
CA LYS A 4 1.16 79.02 24.29
C LYS A 4 1.60 77.55 24.04
N LEU A 5 0.88 76.61 24.65
CA LEU A 5 0.91 75.15 24.38
C LEU A 5 0.53 74.81 22.93
N PHE A 6 0.98 73.64 22.44
CA PHE A 6 0.11 72.69 21.75
C PHE A 6 0.49 71.24 22.10
N SER A 7 -0.53 70.46 22.43
CA SER A 7 -0.46 69.04 22.76
C SER A 7 -0.52 68.20 21.47
N THR A 8 0.07 67.00 21.47
CA THR A 8 -0.58 65.84 20.83
C THR A 8 -0.08 64.54 21.46
N LEU A 9 -1.06 63.74 21.87
CA LEU A 9 -0.97 62.39 22.41
C LEU A 9 -1.33 61.41 21.28
N ILE A 10 -0.89 60.14 21.39
CA ILE A 10 -1.59 58.88 21.01
C ILE A 10 -0.85 57.91 20.04
N ILE A 11 -0.35 56.81 20.66
CA ILE A 11 -0.55 55.35 20.42
C ILE A 11 -0.58 54.79 18.98
N LEU A 12 0.29 53.80 18.68
CA LEU A 12 0.02 52.50 17.98
C LEU A 12 1.37 51.83 17.59
N ALA A 13 1.63 50.52 17.65
CA ALA A 13 1.00 49.34 18.22
C ALA A 13 2.12 48.27 18.32
N LEU A 14 2.08 47.44 19.37
CA LEU A 14 2.81 46.17 19.37
C LEU A 14 2.25 45.32 18.23
N MET A 15 3.05 45.09 17.18
CA MET A 15 2.78 43.98 16.26
C MET A 15 3.08 42.68 17.02
N ILE A 16 2.07 42.15 17.69
CA ILE A 16 2.03 40.72 17.98
C ILE A 16 1.90 40.06 16.61
N ALA A 17 3.00 39.48 16.12
CA ALA A 17 2.95 38.57 14.99
C ALA A 17 2.06 37.39 15.42
N SER A 18 0.78 37.46 15.08
CA SER A 18 -0.09 36.30 15.08
C SER A 18 0.42 35.37 14.01
N PHE A 19 1.41 34.54 14.34
CA PHE A 19 1.57 33.27 13.66
C PHE A 19 0.28 32.52 13.96
N GLY A 20 -0.67 32.63 13.03
CA GLY A 20 -1.84 31.75 13.02
C GLY A 20 -1.28 30.34 13.05
N GLY A 21 -1.42 29.67 14.19
CA GLY A 21 -1.15 28.25 14.28
C GLY A 21 -1.95 27.62 13.16
N VAL A 22 -1.26 26.99 12.21
CA VAL A 22 -1.91 26.18 11.19
C VAL A 22 -2.53 25.03 11.97
N THR A 23 -3.80 25.15 12.30
CA THR A 23 -4.56 24.06 12.89
C THR A 23 -4.68 23.02 11.79
N PHE A 24 -3.77 22.05 11.76
CA PHE A 24 -3.98 20.85 10.97
C PHE A 24 -5.29 20.25 11.44
N ALA A 25 -6.26 20.12 10.53
CA ALA A 25 -7.49 19.43 10.82
C ALA A 25 -7.10 18.04 11.35
N LYS A 26 -7.40 17.77 12.62
CA LYS A 26 -7.16 16.47 13.23
C LYS A 26 -8.02 15.48 12.42
N GLY A 27 -7.37 14.58 11.69
CA GLY A 27 -8.04 13.54 10.93
C GLY A 27 -8.97 12.73 11.82
N LYS A 28 -9.93 12.05 11.19
CA LYS A 28 -10.93 11.30 11.93
C LYS A 28 -10.22 10.17 12.69
N PRO A 29 -10.46 10.00 14.01
CA PRO A 29 -9.88 8.91 14.76
C PRO A 29 -10.17 7.56 14.10
N LEU A 30 -9.23 6.62 14.21
CA LEU A 30 -9.46 5.25 13.77
C LEU A 30 -10.66 4.65 14.50
N THR A 31 -11.53 3.98 13.77
CA THR A 31 -12.57 3.15 14.38
C THR A 31 -11.97 1.89 14.96
N GLU A 32 -12.60 1.32 16.00
CA GLU A 32 -12.17 0.04 16.59
C GLU A 32 -12.03 -1.07 15.55
N LYS A 33 -12.96 -1.11 14.58
CA LYS A 33 -12.90 -2.04 13.44
C LYS A 33 -11.62 -1.88 12.63
N GLN A 34 -11.20 -0.65 12.35
CA GLN A 34 -9.94 -0.39 11.62
C GLN A 34 -8.74 -0.80 12.44
N VAL A 35 -8.70 -0.44 13.73
CA VAL A 35 -7.61 -0.85 14.64
C VAL A 35 -7.47 -2.37 14.65
N ASN A 36 -8.58 -3.10 14.76
CA ASN A 36 -8.56 -4.56 14.77
C ASN A 36 -8.09 -5.15 13.43
N GLN A 37 -8.49 -4.56 12.30
CA GLN A 37 -7.98 -4.97 10.98
C GLN A 37 -6.48 -4.70 10.82
N ILE A 38 -6.00 -3.53 11.26
CA ILE A 38 -4.58 -3.15 11.21
C ILE A 38 -3.76 -4.09 12.09
N LYS A 39 -4.20 -4.37 13.33
CA LYS A 39 -3.56 -5.36 14.22
C LYS A 39 -3.51 -6.75 13.59
N ALA A 40 -4.61 -7.21 13.00
CA ALA A 40 -4.64 -8.50 12.31
C ALA A 40 -3.66 -8.54 11.12
N ASN A 41 -3.56 -7.45 10.36
CA ASN A 41 -2.60 -7.32 9.26
C ASN A 41 -1.15 -7.33 9.79
N PHE A 42 -0.84 -6.53 10.81
CA PHE A 42 0.49 -6.55 11.42
C PHE A 42 0.87 -7.90 12.03
N GLY A 43 -0.11 -8.63 12.59
CA GLY A 43 0.08 -10.01 13.04
C GLY A 43 0.48 -10.94 11.90
N LYS A 44 -0.20 -10.88 10.75
CA LYS A 44 0.18 -11.63 9.52
C LYS A 44 1.58 -11.24 9.03
N ALA A 45 1.95 -9.97 9.19
CA ALA A 45 3.28 -9.49 8.86
C ALA A 45 4.37 -9.94 9.85
N GLY A 46 4.02 -10.56 10.98
CA GLY A 46 4.97 -10.98 12.01
C GLY A 46 5.62 -9.81 12.75
N ILE A 47 4.89 -8.70 12.90
CA ILE A 47 5.29 -7.57 13.74
C ILE A 47 4.90 -7.88 15.20
N ASP A 48 5.82 -7.70 16.14
CA ASP A 48 5.55 -7.93 17.56
C ASP A 48 4.55 -6.92 18.14
N GLN A 49 3.90 -7.27 19.26
CA GLN A 49 2.81 -6.48 19.83
C GLN A 49 3.25 -5.06 20.25
N GLU A 50 4.48 -4.89 20.75
CA GLU A 50 4.97 -3.58 21.16
C GLU A 50 5.13 -2.65 19.95
N THR A 51 5.76 -3.15 18.88
CA THR A 51 5.89 -2.43 17.62
C THR A 51 4.52 -2.14 16.99
N GLN A 52 3.56 -3.07 17.07
CA GLN A 52 2.19 -2.84 16.58
C GLN A 52 1.54 -1.63 17.26
N LEU A 53 1.62 -1.54 18.59
CA LEU A 53 1.03 -0.44 19.35
C LEU A 53 1.67 0.91 18.96
N LYS A 54 3.00 0.95 18.85
CA LYS A 54 3.74 2.15 18.39
C LYS A 54 3.31 2.59 16.99
N LEU A 55 3.16 1.65 16.06
CA LEU A 55 2.73 1.96 14.69
C LEU A 55 1.28 2.46 14.65
N ILE A 56 0.39 1.89 15.46
CA ILE A 56 -1.00 2.35 15.56
C ILE A 56 -1.05 3.76 16.14
N GLU A 57 -0.30 4.05 17.20
CA GLU A 57 -0.21 5.39 17.77
C GLU A 57 0.27 6.42 16.74
N LYS A 58 1.29 6.08 15.95
CA LYS A 58 1.74 6.94 14.83
C LYS A 58 0.63 7.20 13.82
N ILE A 59 -0.12 6.16 13.42
CA ILE A 59 -1.28 6.32 12.52
C ILE A 59 -2.35 7.21 13.17
N GLU A 60 -2.67 7.00 14.44
CA GLU A 60 -3.64 7.79 15.21
C GLU A 60 -3.21 9.24 15.43
N ASN A 61 -1.91 9.53 15.34
CA ASN A 61 -1.37 10.90 15.36
C ASN A 61 -1.26 11.53 13.96
N GLY A 62 -1.66 10.82 12.91
CA GLY A 62 -1.60 11.29 11.53
C GLY A 62 -0.20 11.22 10.90
N GLU A 63 0.71 10.46 11.49
CA GLU A 63 2.04 10.25 10.94
C GLU A 63 2.02 9.20 9.81
N ILE A 64 2.82 9.45 8.77
CA ILE A 64 3.00 8.48 7.67
C ILE A 64 4.06 7.46 8.10
N LEU A 65 3.67 6.19 8.12
CA LEU A 65 4.59 5.07 8.41
C LEU A 65 5.67 4.94 7.33
N GLY A 66 6.84 4.43 7.72
CA GLY A 66 7.96 4.20 6.79
C GLY A 66 7.56 3.46 5.52
N ALA A 67 6.72 2.43 5.65
CA ALA A 67 6.22 1.63 4.54
C ALA A 67 5.33 2.38 3.52
N ASN A 68 4.69 3.48 3.92
CA ASN A 68 3.87 4.33 3.04
C ASN A 68 4.53 5.69 2.77
N ASN A 69 5.78 5.89 3.19
CA ASN A 69 6.46 7.17 3.05
C ASN A 69 7.42 7.12 1.86
N PRO A 70 7.16 7.85 0.76
CA PRO A 70 8.04 7.86 -0.41
C PRO A 70 9.48 8.29 -0.11
N LYS A 71 9.69 9.10 0.94
CA LYS A 71 11.03 9.54 1.39
C LYS A 71 11.83 8.42 2.06
N MET A 72 11.16 7.32 2.44
CA MET A 72 11.76 6.18 3.13
C MET A 72 12.03 4.99 2.22
N LYS A 73 11.66 5.06 0.93
CA LYS A 73 11.74 3.93 -0.03
C LYS A 73 13.09 3.21 -0.06
N ASP A 74 14.20 3.93 0.13
CA ASP A 74 15.58 3.39 0.08
C ASP A 74 16.18 3.11 1.47
N LYS A 75 15.36 3.17 2.53
CA LYS A 75 15.79 3.01 3.93
C LYS A 75 15.38 1.68 4.55
N GLY A 76 14.61 0.88 3.82
CA GLY A 76 14.14 -0.43 4.28
C GLY A 76 15.17 -1.53 4.11
N LYS A 77 15.16 -2.51 5.02
CA LYS A 77 15.91 -3.77 4.88
C LYS A 77 15.06 -4.76 4.09
N ILE A 78 15.58 -5.24 2.97
CA ILE A 78 14.88 -6.17 2.07
C ILE A 78 15.17 -7.61 2.48
N LYS A 79 14.12 -8.43 2.53
CA LYS A 79 14.16 -9.89 2.64
C LYS A 79 13.30 -10.47 1.52
N GLU A 80 13.90 -11.31 0.68
CA GLU A 80 13.19 -11.98 -0.40
C GLU A 80 13.25 -13.49 -0.18
N LYS A 81 12.14 -14.17 -0.46
CA LYS A 81 12.00 -15.62 -0.32
C LYS A 81 11.26 -16.17 -1.52
N LYS A 82 11.91 -17.05 -2.28
CA LYS A 82 11.26 -17.96 -3.23
C LYS A 82 11.01 -19.30 -2.55
N PHE A 83 9.89 -19.94 -2.83
CA PHE A 83 9.52 -21.23 -2.23
C PHE A 83 8.66 -22.06 -3.18
N ILE A 84 8.57 -23.35 -2.90
CA ILE A 84 7.56 -24.24 -3.46
C ILE A 84 6.57 -24.54 -2.34
N ASP A 85 5.27 -24.35 -2.60
CA ASP A 85 4.25 -24.65 -1.59
C ASP A 85 4.00 -26.16 -1.45
N LYS A 86 3.15 -26.54 -0.49
CA LYS A 86 2.81 -27.95 -0.22
C LYS A 86 2.17 -28.68 -1.42
N ASN A 87 1.66 -27.95 -2.41
CA ASN A 87 1.04 -28.49 -3.61
C ASN A 87 2.01 -28.49 -4.81
N GLY A 88 3.29 -28.16 -4.60
CA GLY A 88 4.30 -28.12 -5.66
C GLY A 88 4.29 -26.84 -6.48
N ILE A 89 3.56 -25.80 -6.07
CA ILE A 89 3.44 -24.56 -6.85
C ILE A 89 4.52 -23.55 -6.41
N PRO A 90 5.30 -22.97 -7.34
CA PRO A 90 6.25 -21.93 -7.00
C PRO A 90 5.54 -20.68 -6.46
N GLY A 91 6.19 -19.99 -5.54
CA GLY A 91 5.72 -18.72 -4.99
C GLY A 91 6.89 -17.87 -4.54
N TYR A 92 6.62 -16.59 -4.34
CA TYR A 92 7.59 -15.67 -3.78
C TYR A 92 6.95 -14.70 -2.79
N GLU A 93 7.78 -14.20 -1.90
CA GLU A 93 7.46 -13.11 -0.97
C GLU A 93 8.65 -12.14 -0.91
N LYS A 94 8.36 -10.85 -0.97
CA LYS A 94 9.31 -9.77 -0.71
C LYS A 94 8.82 -8.99 0.49
N LYS A 95 9.65 -8.89 1.53
CA LYS A 95 9.38 -8.13 2.76
C LYS A 95 10.43 -7.04 2.94
N ILE A 96 9.99 -5.80 3.02
CA ILE A 96 10.80 -4.62 3.33
C ILE A 96 10.47 -4.18 4.75
N ILE A 97 11.48 -4.05 5.60
CA ILE A 97 11.33 -3.62 7.01
C ILE A 97 11.95 -2.24 7.18
N TYR A 98 11.16 -1.26 7.55
CA TYR A 98 11.58 0.13 7.68
C TYR A 98 12.10 0.45 9.10
N PRO A 99 12.85 1.55 9.28
CA PRO A 99 13.43 1.90 10.59
C PRO A 99 12.42 2.06 11.73
N ASP A 100 11.17 2.42 11.43
CA ASP A 100 10.10 2.52 12.43
C ASP A 100 9.39 1.19 12.72
N GLY A 101 9.87 0.08 12.14
CA GLY A 101 9.29 -1.26 12.30
C GLY A 101 8.10 -1.54 11.38
N SER A 102 7.60 -0.55 10.65
CA SER A 102 6.58 -0.78 9.62
C SER A 102 7.15 -1.64 8.49
N VAL A 103 6.28 -2.36 7.79
CA VAL A 103 6.69 -3.26 6.71
C VAL A 103 5.86 -3.06 5.46
N ASP A 104 6.48 -3.39 4.33
CA ASP A 104 5.84 -3.59 3.03
C ASP A 104 6.13 -5.03 2.60
N ILE A 105 5.08 -5.83 2.39
CA ILE A 105 5.17 -7.23 2.00
C ILE A 105 4.40 -7.40 0.69
N THR A 106 5.04 -7.97 -0.32
CA THR A 106 4.38 -8.39 -1.55
C THR A 106 4.55 -9.87 -1.80
N SER A 107 3.56 -10.53 -2.41
CA SER A 107 3.64 -11.95 -2.71
C SER A 107 2.73 -12.39 -3.85
N VAL A 108 3.18 -13.42 -4.56
CA VAL A 108 2.35 -14.27 -5.43
C VAL A 108 2.53 -15.72 -5.00
N SER A 109 1.43 -16.38 -4.65
CA SER A 109 1.48 -17.74 -4.09
C SER A 109 0.15 -18.49 -4.16
N GLY A 110 0.20 -19.79 -3.84
CA GLY A 110 -0.97 -20.65 -3.77
C GLY A 110 -1.52 -21.04 -5.14
N GLY A 111 -2.81 -21.38 -5.17
CA GLY A 111 -3.48 -21.84 -6.38
C GLY A 111 -3.13 -23.28 -6.75
N THR A 112 -3.35 -23.61 -8.01
CA THR A 112 -2.94 -24.87 -8.64
C THR A 112 -2.24 -24.59 -9.96
N SER A 113 -1.55 -25.59 -10.51
CA SER A 113 -0.95 -25.51 -11.83
C SER A 113 -1.24 -26.75 -12.67
N ARG A 114 -1.35 -26.56 -13.98
CA ARG A 114 -1.40 -27.64 -14.97
C ARG A 114 -0.33 -27.42 -16.03
N THR A 115 0.67 -28.29 -16.01
CA THR A 115 1.78 -28.30 -16.96
C THR A 115 1.42 -29.10 -18.20
N GLY A 116 1.69 -28.53 -19.37
CA GLY A 116 1.69 -29.23 -20.65
C GLY A 116 3.06 -29.15 -21.32
N SER A 117 3.15 -29.60 -22.57
CA SER A 117 4.37 -29.46 -23.37
C SER A 117 4.58 -27.99 -23.74
N GLY A 118 5.53 -27.33 -23.08
CA GLY A 118 5.93 -25.94 -23.37
C GLY A 118 5.07 -24.86 -22.69
N TYR A 119 4.18 -25.20 -21.77
CA TYR A 119 3.41 -24.22 -21.01
C TYR A 119 3.03 -24.67 -19.60
N VAL A 120 2.74 -23.71 -18.73
CA VAL A 120 2.15 -23.94 -17.40
C VAL A 120 0.96 -23.00 -17.23
N ASN A 121 -0.22 -23.57 -16.99
CA ASN A 121 -1.38 -22.78 -16.57
C ASN A 121 -1.38 -22.71 -15.04
N TYR A 122 -1.52 -21.52 -14.50
CA TYR A 122 -1.73 -21.27 -13.09
C TYR A 122 -3.16 -20.81 -12.84
N ILE A 123 -3.81 -21.37 -11.82
CA ILE A 123 -5.21 -21.11 -11.49
C ILE A 123 -5.32 -20.71 -10.02
N GLY A 124 -6.02 -19.63 -9.72
CA GLY A 124 -6.29 -19.18 -8.35
C GLY A 124 -5.05 -18.68 -7.61
N ARG A 125 -4.13 -18.05 -8.33
CA ARG A 125 -2.90 -17.49 -7.75
C ARG A 125 -3.25 -16.27 -6.94
N LYS A 126 -2.94 -16.27 -5.65
CA LYS A 126 -3.15 -15.10 -4.79
C LYS A 126 -2.01 -14.13 -4.98
N VAL A 127 -2.36 -12.94 -5.46
CA VAL A 127 -1.50 -11.75 -5.50
C VAL A 127 -1.86 -10.90 -4.29
N SER A 128 -0.89 -10.54 -3.45
CA SER A 128 -1.18 -9.73 -2.27
C SER A 128 -0.10 -8.73 -1.94
N ARG A 129 -0.52 -7.65 -1.28
CA ARG A 129 0.38 -6.67 -0.68
C ARG A 129 -0.14 -6.20 0.67
N LEU A 130 0.78 -6.07 1.62
CA LEU A 130 0.56 -5.47 2.93
C LEU A 130 1.55 -4.31 3.08
N SER A 131 1.07 -3.08 3.21
CA SER A 131 1.95 -1.94 3.48
C SER A 131 1.37 -1.05 4.57
N GLY A 132 2.16 -0.83 5.63
CA GLY A 132 1.80 0.08 6.73
C GLY A 132 0.44 -0.21 7.41
N GLY A 133 0.03 -1.48 7.45
CA GLY A 133 -1.20 -1.93 8.10
C GLY A 133 -2.39 -2.06 7.14
N ILE A 134 -2.24 -1.61 5.90
CA ILE A 134 -3.22 -1.77 4.83
C ILE A 134 -2.91 -3.07 4.08
N TYR A 135 -3.92 -3.88 3.80
CA TYR A 135 -3.78 -5.12 3.06
C TYR A 135 -4.72 -5.15 1.86
N ALA A 136 -4.22 -5.62 0.73
CA ALA A 136 -5.03 -5.90 -0.45
C ALA A 136 -4.59 -7.22 -1.10
N SER A 137 -5.55 -7.92 -1.69
CA SER A 137 -5.26 -9.11 -2.50
C SER A 137 -6.30 -9.31 -3.60
N PHE A 138 -5.93 -10.06 -4.63
CA PHE A 138 -6.86 -10.66 -5.60
C PHE A 138 -6.34 -12.03 -6.06
N LEU A 139 -7.20 -12.79 -6.75
CA LEU A 139 -6.84 -14.04 -7.41
C LEU A 139 -6.64 -13.83 -8.91
N ALA A 140 -5.70 -14.55 -9.49
CA ALA A 140 -5.39 -14.50 -10.92
C ALA A 140 -5.24 -15.91 -11.52
N ASP A 141 -5.66 -16.02 -12.78
CA ASP A 141 -5.37 -17.17 -13.64
C ASP A 141 -4.54 -16.69 -14.82
N TYR A 142 -3.41 -17.34 -15.08
CA TYR A 142 -2.47 -16.97 -16.13
C TYR A 142 -1.73 -18.17 -16.68
N THR A 143 -1.15 -18.02 -17.87
CA THR A 143 -0.39 -19.07 -18.55
C THR A 143 0.98 -18.54 -18.91
N ASN A 144 2.02 -19.27 -18.50
CA ASN A 144 3.39 -19.04 -18.97
C ASN A 144 3.67 -19.99 -20.13
N VAL A 145 4.22 -19.49 -21.24
CA VAL A 145 4.46 -20.24 -22.47
C VAL A 145 5.93 -20.14 -22.86
N GLN A 146 6.65 -21.26 -22.74
CA GLN A 146 8.07 -21.33 -23.02
C GLN A 146 8.39 -20.85 -24.45
N TYR A 147 9.27 -19.84 -24.56
CA TYR A 147 9.63 -19.20 -25.83
C TYR A 147 8.45 -18.55 -26.59
N GLY A 148 7.31 -18.36 -25.92
CA GLY A 148 6.10 -17.76 -26.45
C GLY A 148 5.71 -16.51 -25.68
N TYR A 149 4.48 -16.04 -25.91
CA TYR A 149 3.90 -14.95 -25.15
C TYR A 149 2.96 -15.48 -24.09
N ASP A 150 3.14 -14.98 -22.88
CA ASP A 150 2.32 -15.31 -21.72
C ASP A 150 0.93 -14.66 -21.80
N SER A 151 -0.04 -15.17 -21.02
CA SER A 151 -1.38 -14.60 -20.94
C SER A 151 -1.87 -14.47 -19.51
N LEU A 152 -2.62 -13.40 -19.25
CA LEU A 152 -3.42 -13.21 -18.04
C LEU A 152 -4.90 -13.34 -18.41
N ASP A 153 -5.49 -14.47 -18.03
CA ASP A 153 -6.83 -14.83 -18.49
C ASP A 153 -7.91 -14.11 -17.69
N ARG A 154 -7.74 -14.01 -16.37
CA ARG A 154 -8.65 -13.27 -15.50
C ARG A 154 -8.01 -12.86 -14.17
N VAL A 155 -8.60 -11.81 -13.59
CA VAL A 155 -8.42 -11.43 -12.19
C VAL A 155 -9.77 -11.38 -11.49
N TYR A 156 -9.87 -11.94 -10.29
CA TYR A 156 -11.13 -12.11 -9.58
C TYR A 156 -10.94 -12.15 -8.05
N GLU A 157 -12.04 -12.15 -7.29
CA GLU A 157 -12.06 -12.25 -5.82
C GLU A 157 -11.05 -11.34 -5.10
N TRP A 158 -11.37 -10.05 -5.03
CA TRP A 158 -10.55 -9.10 -4.28
C TRP A 158 -10.89 -9.09 -2.78
N TYR A 159 -9.91 -8.69 -1.98
CA TYR A 159 -10.07 -8.41 -0.55
C TYR A 159 -9.23 -7.19 -0.17
N ILE A 160 -9.80 -6.30 0.65
CA ILE A 160 -9.14 -5.08 1.15
C ILE A 160 -9.41 -4.95 2.66
N SER A 161 -8.41 -4.59 3.45
CA SER A 161 -8.55 -4.28 4.88
C SER A 161 -7.55 -3.22 5.36
N GLY A 162 -7.83 -2.60 6.50
CA GLY A 162 -6.92 -1.60 7.12
C GLY A 162 -7.12 -0.17 6.63
N VAL A 163 -8.20 0.09 5.87
CA VAL A 163 -8.63 1.41 5.38
C VAL A 163 -10.11 1.64 5.70
N SER A 164 -10.54 2.90 5.82
CA SER A 164 -11.97 3.28 5.78
C SER A 164 -12.37 3.87 4.43
N ASP A 165 -13.67 4.08 4.26
CA ASP A 165 -14.26 4.85 3.15
C ASP A 165 -13.85 4.32 1.77
N ILE A 166 -13.77 2.98 1.67
CA ILE A 166 -13.35 2.30 0.45
C ILE A 166 -14.32 2.63 -0.69
N SER A 167 -13.77 3.11 -1.80
CA SER A 167 -14.52 3.51 -2.99
C SER A 167 -13.69 3.28 -4.26
N ASN A 168 -14.29 3.53 -5.44
CA ASN A 168 -13.62 3.45 -6.75
C ASN A 168 -12.87 2.13 -6.99
N ILE A 169 -13.42 1.03 -6.48
CA ILE A 169 -12.83 -0.30 -6.62
C ILE A 169 -12.90 -0.71 -8.09
N THR A 170 -11.76 -1.10 -8.65
CA THR A 170 -11.64 -1.59 -10.02
C THR A 170 -10.72 -2.80 -10.02
N LEU A 171 -11.24 -3.95 -10.42
CA LEU A 171 -10.47 -5.16 -10.65
C LEU A 171 -10.59 -5.53 -12.12
N THR A 172 -9.48 -5.50 -12.86
CA THR A 172 -9.54 -5.70 -14.31
C THR A 172 -8.23 -6.24 -14.88
N VAL A 173 -8.35 -6.98 -15.99
CA VAL A 173 -7.24 -7.30 -16.88
C VAL A 173 -7.10 -6.13 -17.85
N ALA A 174 -5.96 -5.45 -17.81
CA ALA A 174 -5.69 -4.30 -18.65
C ALA A 174 -5.04 -4.70 -19.98
N GLN A 175 -4.18 -5.71 -19.93
CA GLN A 175 -3.60 -6.36 -21.10
C GLN A 175 -3.60 -7.86 -20.86
N SER A 176 -4.36 -8.62 -21.65
CA SER A 176 -4.53 -10.06 -21.44
C SER A 176 -3.40 -10.91 -22.01
N LYS A 177 -2.56 -10.36 -22.89
CA LYS A 177 -1.49 -11.11 -23.55
C LYS A 177 -0.19 -10.32 -23.60
N GLU A 178 0.92 -10.97 -23.34
CA GLU A 178 2.26 -10.43 -23.57
C GLU A 178 2.49 -10.19 -25.07
N THR A 179 3.32 -9.20 -25.35
CA THR A 179 3.82 -8.89 -26.68
C THR A 179 5.33 -8.67 -26.61
N SER A 180 5.99 -8.50 -27.76
CA SER A 180 7.44 -8.21 -27.82
C SER A 180 7.85 -6.93 -27.08
N SER A 181 6.90 -6.08 -26.71
CA SER A 181 7.16 -4.76 -26.11
C SER A 181 6.43 -4.53 -24.78
N SER A 182 5.58 -5.46 -24.33
CA SER A 182 4.80 -5.26 -23.10
C SER A 182 4.27 -6.57 -22.54
N ASP A 183 4.29 -6.68 -21.21
CA ASP A 183 3.77 -7.83 -20.47
C ASP A 183 2.23 -7.85 -20.41
N ALA A 184 1.64 -9.02 -20.24
CA ALA A 184 0.25 -9.11 -19.80
C ALA A 184 0.15 -8.57 -18.36
N TYR A 185 -0.91 -7.82 -18.06
CA TYR A 185 -1.11 -7.32 -16.70
C TYR A 185 -2.56 -7.04 -16.33
N GLY A 186 -2.83 -7.16 -15.04
CA GLY A 186 -4.10 -6.86 -14.41
C GLY A 186 -3.87 -6.21 -13.07
N TYR A 187 -4.91 -5.56 -12.55
CA TYR A 187 -4.78 -4.80 -11.32
C TYR A 187 -6.06 -4.73 -10.50
N LEU A 188 -5.86 -4.57 -9.20
CA LEU A 188 -6.81 -4.04 -8.25
C LEU A 188 -6.45 -2.58 -7.95
N ARG A 189 -7.37 -1.67 -8.22
CA ARG A 189 -7.31 -0.26 -7.83
C ARG A 189 -8.45 0.04 -6.86
N PHE A 190 -8.17 0.82 -5.82
CA PHE A 190 -9.21 1.32 -4.93
C PHE A 190 -8.78 2.65 -4.30
N THR A 191 -9.75 3.46 -3.89
CA THR A 191 -9.53 4.62 -3.03
C THR A 191 -9.89 4.24 -1.60
N GLY A 192 -9.07 4.65 -0.64
CA GLY A 192 -9.34 4.44 0.78
C GLY A 192 -8.62 5.46 1.66
N SER A 193 -9.12 5.62 2.88
CA SER A 193 -8.51 6.48 3.89
C SER A 193 -7.63 5.67 4.82
N ALA A 194 -6.33 5.97 4.81
CA ALA A 194 -5.35 5.41 5.72
C ALA A 194 -5.28 6.28 6.98
N GLY A 195 -5.55 5.69 8.15
CA GLY A 195 -5.53 6.44 9.41
C GLY A 195 -6.67 7.44 9.61
N GLY A 196 -7.57 7.65 8.65
CA GLY A 196 -8.57 8.72 8.71
C GLY A 196 -7.99 10.14 8.51
N TYR A 197 -6.71 10.23 8.17
CA TYR A 197 -5.97 11.49 7.98
C TYR A 197 -5.76 11.84 6.51
N TYR A 198 -5.57 10.84 5.64
CA TYR A 198 -5.39 11.05 4.21
C TYR A 198 -6.11 9.98 3.39
N THR A 199 -6.70 10.41 2.29
CA THR A 199 -7.30 9.54 1.27
C THR A 199 -6.30 9.38 0.13
N SER A 200 -6.05 8.13 -0.28
CA SER A 200 -5.15 7.82 -1.38
C SER A 200 -5.80 6.82 -2.35
N THR A 201 -5.26 6.74 -3.56
CA THR A 201 -5.59 5.70 -4.54
C THR A 201 -4.47 4.67 -4.56
N PHE A 202 -4.82 3.44 -4.18
CA PHE A 202 -3.93 2.31 -4.08
C PHE A 202 -3.99 1.45 -5.34
N TYR A 203 -2.85 0.88 -5.71
CA TYR A 203 -2.74 -0.08 -6.80
C TYR A 203 -2.00 -1.33 -6.34
N LEU A 204 -2.57 -2.49 -6.66
CA LEU A 204 -1.89 -3.78 -6.65
C LEU A 204 -1.98 -4.36 -8.06
N LYS A 205 -0.84 -4.61 -8.70
CA LYS A 205 -0.75 -5.12 -10.06
C LYS A 205 -0.06 -6.48 -10.08
N LEU A 206 -0.45 -7.32 -11.03
CA LEU A 206 0.28 -8.52 -11.43
C LEU A 206 0.71 -8.33 -12.89
N PHE A 207 1.97 -8.59 -13.17
CA PHE A 207 2.52 -8.75 -14.50
C PHE A 207 2.79 -10.22 -14.77
N VAL A 208 2.59 -10.64 -16.02
CA VAL A 208 2.89 -11.97 -16.54
C VAL A 208 3.59 -11.78 -17.88
N GLY A 209 4.83 -12.25 -17.97
CA GLY A 209 5.68 -12.11 -19.15
C GLY A 209 7.05 -12.69 -18.91
N ASN A 210 7.80 -12.92 -19.99
CA ASN A 210 9.13 -13.55 -19.96
C ASN A 210 9.15 -14.86 -19.15
N ASP A 211 8.14 -15.71 -19.33
CA ASP A 211 7.97 -16.99 -18.65
C ASP A 211 7.85 -16.87 -17.11
N THR A 212 7.49 -15.69 -16.60
CA THR A 212 7.45 -15.41 -15.17
C THR A 212 6.30 -14.48 -14.76
N ASP A 213 6.16 -14.31 -13.44
CA ASP A 213 5.17 -13.43 -12.83
C ASP A 213 5.80 -12.58 -11.72
N TRP A 214 5.36 -11.33 -11.62
CA TRP A 214 5.75 -10.43 -10.53
C TRP A 214 4.69 -9.37 -10.26
N ASP A 215 4.71 -8.83 -9.05
CA ASP A 215 3.78 -7.82 -8.60
C ASP A 215 4.42 -6.43 -8.58
N SER A 216 3.57 -5.41 -8.63
CA SER A 216 3.96 -4.04 -8.31
C SER A 216 2.78 -3.28 -7.72
N GLY A 217 3.02 -2.06 -7.25
CA GLY A 217 1.92 -1.21 -6.80
C GLY A 217 2.36 0.15 -6.31
N ASN A 218 1.39 1.06 -6.20
CA ASN A 218 1.54 2.37 -5.58
C ASN A 218 0.70 2.44 -4.31
N TRP A 219 1.30 2.91 -3.23
CA TRP A 219 0.75 2.90 -1.87
C TRP A 219 1.07 4.22 -1.16
#